data_AF-A0A537YPH1-F1
#
_entry.id   AF-A0A537YPH1-F1
#
_cell.length_a   1.000
_cell.length_b   1.000
_cell.length_c   1.000
_cell.angle_alpha   90.00
_cell.angle_beta   90.00
_cell.angle_gamma   90.00
#
_symmetry.space_group_name_H-M   'P 1'
#
loop_
_entity.id
_entity.type
_entity.pdbx_description
1 polymer ?
#
loop_
_entity_poly.entity_id
_entity_poly.type
_entity_poly.pdbx_seq_one_letter_code
_entity_poly.pdbx_strand_id
1 'polypeptide(L)' 'MLALDPRLGELDVHAKVVNHDIYLRGCVTTDQRREAIVYTVAELYPDYRVHDEIGVVHPVEGHGGEQLT' A
#
# COMPACT_ATOMS: atom_id res chain seq x y z
N MET A 1 -17.47 0.52 -12.09
CA MET A 1 -16.18 0.90 -11.47
C MET A 1 -16.33 0.67 -9.98
N LEU A 2 -15.69 -0.36 -9.43
CA LEU A 2 -15.59 -0.51 -7.98
C LEU A 2 -14.66 0.61 -7.50
N ALA A 3 -15.24 1.67 -6.92
CA ALA A 3 -14.48 2.61 -6.13
C ALA A 3 -14.06 1.86 -4.87
N LEU A 4 -12.88 1.23 -4.91
CA LEU A 4 -12.26 0.70 -3.71
C LEU A 4 -11.98 1.90 -2.79
N ASP A 5 -12.32 1.70 -1.53
CA ASP A 5 -12.32 2.62 -0.40
C ASP A 5 -11.55 3.96 -0.58
N PRO A 6 -12.16 5.12 -0.24
CA PRO A 6 -11.52 6.42 -0.38
C PRO A 6 -10.20 6.58 0.42
N ARG A 7 -9.95 5.73 1.43
CA ARG A 7 -8.65 5.69 2.14
C ARG A 7 -7.50 5.21 1.24
N LEU A 8 -7.81 4.46 0.18
CA LEU A 8 -6.84 4.04 -0.81
C LEU A 8 -6.44 5.21 -1.72
N GLY A 9 -7.33 6.19 -1.94
CA GLY A 9 -7.10 7.33 -2.83
C GLY A 9 -6.08 8.36 -2.34
N GLU A 10 -5.71 8.33 -1.06
CA GLU A 10 -4.64 9.18 -0.50
C GLU A 10 -3.23 8.56 -0.68
N LEU A 11 -3.17 7.30 -1.11
CA LEU A 11 -1.95 6.55 -1.35
C LEU A 11 -1.90 6.20 -2.84
N ASP A 12 -0.72 6.18 -3.45
CA ASP A 12 -0.55 5.70 -4.83
C ASP A 12 -0.64 4.15 -4.82
N VAL A 13 -1.78 3.64 -4.35
CA VAL A 13 -2.07 2.22 -4.22
C VAL A 13 -3.34 1.95 -4.99
N HIS A 14 -3.24 1.00 -5.91
CA HIS A 14 -4.28 0.63 -6.83
C HIS A 14 -4.62 -0.84 -6.59
N ALA A 15 -5.90 -1.11 -6.33
CA ALA A 15 -6.40 -2.46 -6.16
C ALA A 15 -7.15 -2.91 -7.40
N LYS A 16 -6.88 -4.13 -7.84
CA LYS A 16 -7.59 -4.76 -8.94
C LYS A 16 -8.08 -6.14 -8.51
N VAL A 17 -9.37 -6.38 -8.65
CA VAL A 17 -9.97 -7.69 -8.42
C VAL A 17 -10.09 -8.42 -9.74
N VAL A 18 -9.57 -9.64 -9.82
CA VAL A 18 -9.67 -10.52 -10.99
C VAL A 18 -10.07 -11.90 -10.51
N ASN A 19 -11.27 -12.36 -10.87
CA ASN A 19 -11.86 -13.61 -10.35
C ASN A 19 -11.90 -13.62 -8.81
N HIS A 20 -11.06 -14.46 -8.19
CA HIS A 20 -10.95 -14.65 -6.75
C HIS A 20 -9.61 -14.12 -6.20
N ASP A 21 -8.87 -13.36 -7.00
CA ASP A 21 -7.57 -12.80 -6.66
C ASP A 21 -7.66 -11.27 -6.59
N ILE A 22 -7.13 -10.69 -5.52
CA ILE A 22 -7.03 -9.25 -5.33
C ILE A 22 -5.57 -8.87 -5.47
N TYR A 23 -5.27 -8.06 -6.48
CA TYR A 23 -3.93 -7.52 -6.73
C TYR A 23 -3.85 -6.12 -6.14
N LEU A 24 -2.98 -5.95 -5.14
CA LEU A 24 -2.68 -4.66 -4.53
C LEU A 24 -1.33 -4.20 -5.05
N ARG A 25 -1.32 -3.11 -5.83
CA ARG A 25 -0.09 -2.57 -6.43
C ARG A 25 0.05 -1.10 -6.10
N GLY A 26 1.20 -0.69 -5.62
CA GLY A 26 1.43 0.72 -5.31
C GLY A 26 2.71 0.97 -4.56
N CYS A 27 2.84 2.17 -4.01
CA CYS A 27 3.92 2.51 -3.09
C CYS A 27 3.42 3.17 -1.82
N VAL A 28 4.00 2.77 -0.69
CA VAL A 28 3.75 3.35 0.62
C VAL A 28 5.05 3.77 1.28
N THR A 29 4.97 4.67 2.25
CA THR A 29 6.17 5.21 2.93
C THR A 29 6.70 4.34 4.06
N THR A 30 5.90 3.38 4.54
CA THR A 30 6.25 2.52 5.68
C THR A 30 5.66 1.12 5.55
N ASP A 31 6.36 0.13 6.09
CA ASP A 31 5.90 -1.27 6.15
C ASP A 31 4.59 -1.42 6.92
N GLN A 32 4.43 -0.72 8.05
CA GLN A 32 3.18 -0.72 8.82
C GLN A 32 1.97 -0.35 7.96
N ARG A 33 2.15 0.56 7.00
CA ARG A 33 1.07 1.01 6.12
C ARG A 33 0.73 -0.05 5.08
N ARG A 34 1.74 -0.73 4.52
CA ARG A 34 1.55 -1.90 3.65
C ARG A 34 0.79 -3.00 4.40
N GLU A 35 1.24 -3.35 5.60
CA GLU A 35 0.60 -4.38 6.42
C GLU A 35 -0.85 -4.03 6.76
N ALA A 36 -1.14 -2.79 7.14
CA ALA A 36 -2.50 -2.34 7.43
C ALA A 36 -3.45 -2.45 6.22
N ILE A 37 -2.95 -2.14 5.01
CA ILE A 37 -3.73 -2.26 3.77
C ILE A 37 -4.00 -3.74 3.47
N VAL A 38 -2.98 -4.59 3.50
CA VAL A 38 -3.12 -6.04 3.22
C VAL A 38 -4.08 -6.68 4.23
N TYR A 39 -3.93 -6.35 5.51
CA TYR A 39 -4.80 -6.84 6.58
C TYR A 39 -6.25 -6.43 6.37
N THR A 40 -6.50 -5.15 6.09
CA THR A 40 -7.86 -4.63 5.82
C THR A 40 -8.50 -5.35 4.64
N VAL A 41 -7.75 -5.58 3.56
CA VAL A 41 -8.26 -6.26 2.36
C VAL A 41 -8.56 -7.73 2.66
N ALA A 42 -7.71 -8.41 3.43
CA ALA A 42 -7.93 -9.79 3.84
C ALA A 42 -9.16 -9.94 4.77
N GLU A 43 -9.41 -8.97 5.65
CA GLU A 43 -10.60 -8.98 6.51
C GLU A 43 -11.90 -8.75 5.72
N LEU A 44 -11.89 -7.85 4.73
CA LEU A 44 -13.06 -7.56 3.90
C LEU A 44 -13.37 -8.67 2.91
N TYR A 45 -12.33 -9.39 2.46
CA TYR A 45 -12.43 -10.42 1.42
C TYR A 45 -11.70 -11.71 1.84
N PRO A 46 -12.19 -12.42 2.88
CA PRO A 46 -11.50 -13.57 3.45
C PRO A 46 -11.44 -14.79 2.50
N ASP A 47 -12.33 -14.84 1.50
CA ASP A 47 -12.35 -15.92 0.48
C ASP A 47 -11.40 -15.62 -0.70
N TYR A 48 -10.87 -14.39 -0.78
CA TYR A 48 -10.02 -13.93 -1.88
C TYR A 48 -8.54 -14.09 -1.56
N ARG A 49 -7.76 -14.45 -2.59
CA ARG A 49 -6.31 -14.50 -2.49
C ARG A 49 -5.73 -13.12 -2.73
N VAL A 50 -5.13 -12.53 -1.71
CA VAL A 50 -4.49 -11.23 -1.79
C VAL A 50 -3.05 -11.38 -2.30
N HIS A 51 -2.74 -10.72 -3.41
CA HIS A 51 -1.40 -10.57 -3.96
C HIS A 51 -0.91 -9.17 -3.64
N ASP A 52 0.11 -9.11 -2.79
CA ASP A 52 0.73 -7.87 -2.37
C ASP A 52 1.95 -7.57 -3.27
N GLU A 53 1.79 -6.53 -4.10
CA GLU A 53 2.81 -5.93 -4.95
C GLU A 53 3.05 -4.46 -4.52
N ILE A 54 2.80 -4.15 -3.23
CA ILE A 54 3.02 -2.83 -2.67
C ILE A 54 4.50 -2.67 -2.33
N GLY A 55 5.16 -1.72 -2.98
CA GLY A 55 6.52 -1.30 -2.64
C GLY A 55 6.52 -0.40 -1.41
N VAL A 56 7.53 -0.54 -0.56
CA VAL A 56 7.81 0.43 0.50
C VAL A 56 8.92 1.35 0.01
N VAL A 57 8.56 2.62 -0.24
CA VAL A 57 9.52 3.68 -0.54
C VAL A 57 9.89 4.35 0.76
N HIS A 58 11.08 4.05 1.27
CA HIS A 58 11.64 4.86 2.34
C HIS A 58 11.87 6.26 1.77
N PRO A 59 11.28 7.33 2.34
CA PRO A 59 11.76 8.65 2.01
C PRO A 59 13.26 8.63 2.27
N VAL A 60 14.06 8.91 1.25
CA VAL A 60 15.48 9.19 1.48
C VAL A 60 15.48 10.33 2.48
N GLU A 61 15.84 10.02 3.72
CA GLU A 61 16.13 11.05 4.69
C GLU A 61 17.28 11.81 4.05
N GLY A 62 16.97 12.99 3.52
CA GLY A 62 17.99 13.89 3.01
C GLY A 62 18.98 14.06 4.14
N HIS A 63 20.17 13.50 3.97
CA HIS A 63 21.32 13.77 4.80
C HIS A 63 21.66 15.26 4.62
N GLY A 64 20.91 16.12 5.31
CA GLY A 64 21.23 17.51 5.52
C GLY A 64 22.32 17.55 6.58
N GLY A 65 23.54 17.24 6.16
CA GLY A 65 24.73 17.53 6.95
C GLY A 65 24.88 19.03 7.09
N GLU A 66 24.20 19.65 8.04
CA GLU A 66 24.61 20.96 8.56
C GLU A 66 25.71 20.73 9.60
N GLN A 67 26.94 20.51 9.10
CA GLN A 67 28.11 20.83 9.91
C GLN A 67 28.24 22.36 9.93
N LEU A 68 27.57 23.02 10.87
CA LEU A 68 27.85 24.41 11.18
C LEU A 68 29.07 24.47 12.09
N THR A 69 30.18 24.94 11.50
CA THR A 69 31.43 25.38 12.15
C THR A 69 31.18 26.46 13.19
#